data_AF-A0A6V7IQJ8-F1
#
_entry.id   AF-A0A6V7IQJ8-F1
#
_cell.length_a   1.000
_cell.length_b   1.000
_cell.length_c   1.000
_cell.angle_alpha   90.00
_cell.angle_beta   90.00
_cell.angle_gamma   90.00
#
_symmetry.space_group_name_H-M   'P 1'
#
loop_
_entity.id
_entity.type
_entity.pdbx_description
1 polymer ?
#
loop_
_entity_poly.entity_id
_entity_poly.type
_entity_poly.pdbx_seq_one_letter_code
_entity_poly.pdbx_strand_id
1 'polypeptide(L)'
;NDSELFGRTIRVNIAKPQRIKEGSSKPVWADDTWLQEHAGETLNKDEDRKLDLPAAVKEKRNPQVYFDITVGKHELGRIIMMLRADIVPKTAENFRCLCTHEKGYGYQASTFHRIVPDF
;
A
#
# COMPACT_ATOMS: atom_id res chain seq x y z
N ASN A 1 41.64 17.58 -2.01
CA ASN A 1 41.40 16.61 -3.09
C ASN A 1 40.83 17.36 -4.26
N ASP A 2 41.72 18.04 -4.99
CA ASP A 2 41.35 18.73 -6.22
C ASP A 2 41.52 17.70 -7.34
N SER A 3 40.48 17.48 -8.14
CA SER A 3 40.43 16.45 -9.19
C SER A 3 39.95 17.09 -10.48
N GLU A 4 40.51 16.68 -11.63
CA GLU A 4 40.15 17.27 -12.93
C GLU A 4 39.13 16.41 -13.66
N LEU A 5 38.10 17.05 -14.21
CA LEU A 5 37.11 16.42 -15.08
C LEU A 5 36.80 17.35 -16.24
N PHE A 6 36.95 16.86 -17.48
CA PHE A 6 36.76 17.64 -18.72
C PHE A 6 37.54 18.97 -18.78
N GLY A 7 38.80 18.97 -18.34
CA GLY A 7 39.69 20.13 -18.45
C GLY A 7 39.35 21.29 -17.50
N ARG A 8 38.44 21.08 -16.53
CA ARG A 8 38.20 22.02 -15.43
C ARG A 8 38.54 21.32 -14.11
N THR A 9 39.33 22.00 -13.28
CA THR A 9 39.67 21.51 -11.95
C THR A 9 38.47 21.67 -11.03
N ILE A 10 38.00 20.55 -10.46
CA ILE A 10 36.83 20.50 -9.57
C ILE A 10 37.30 20.20 -8.15
N ARG A 11 36.77 20.98 -7.20
CA ARG A 11 36.93 20.69 -5.78
C ARG A 11 35.87 19.71 -5.33
N VAL A 12 36.29 18.53 -4.90
CA VAL A 12 35.38 17.51 -4.40
C VAL A 12 35.45 17.47 -2.87
N ASN A 13 34.36 17.86 -2.23
CA ASN A 13 34.15 17.67 -0.80
C ASN A 13 33.19 16.51 -0.58
N ILE A 14 33.49 15.64 0.40
CA ILE A 14 32.58 14.57 0.80
C ILE A 14 31.30 15.21 1.35
N ALA A 15 30.18 14.93 0.71
CA ALA A 15 28.87 15.41 1.16
C ALA A 15 28.60 14.86 2.58
N LYS A 16 27.98 15.68 3.44
CA LYS A 16 27.56 15.22 4.76
C LYS A 16 26.67 13.99 4.58
N PRO A 17 26.93 12.86 5.29
CA PRO A 17 26.08 11.69 5.15
C PRO A 17 24.65 12.08 5.52
N GLN A 18 23.69 11.74 4.65
CA GLN A 18 22.28 11.93 5.00
C GLN A 18 22.01 11.12 6.27
N ARG A 19 21.57 11.80 7.35
CA ARG A 19 21.01 11.13 8.52
C ARG A 19 19.72 10.44 8.06
N ILE A 20 19.84 9.19 7.67
CA ILE A 20 18.71 8.29 7.51
C ILE A 20 18.01 8.28 8.88
N LYS A 21 16.80 8.82 8.95
CA LYS A 21 16.00 8.77 10.19
C LYS A 21 15.76 7.29 10.50
N GLU A 22 16.10 6.92 11.72
CA GLU A 22 15.93 5.56 12.24
C GLU A 22 14.47 5.14 12.05
N GLY A 23 14.23 4.14 11.20
CA GLY A 23 12.88 3.74 10.77
C GLY A 23 12.64 3.74 9.27
N SER A 24 13.47 4.42 8.46
CA SER A 24 13.29 4.49 6.99
C SER A 24 13.39 3.13 6.27
N SER A 25 13.93 2.09 6.91
CA SER A 25 14.04 0.72 6.38
C SER A 25 13.06 -0.26 7.03
N LYS A 26 12.23 0.19 7.98
CA LYS A 26 11.30 -0.70 8.68
C LYS A 26 10.03 -0.86 7.84
N PRO A 27 9.60 -2.09 7.54
CA PRO A 27 8.33 -2.29 6.87
C PRO A 27 7.20 -1.79 7.77
N VAL A 28 6.17 -1.21 7.15
CA VAL A 28 5.07 -0.44 7.78
C VAL A 28 4.33 -1.17 8.92
N TRP A 29 4.46 -2.50 9.02
CA TRP A 29 3.85 -3.31 10.07
C TRP A 29 4.64 -3.32 11.40
N ALA A 30 5.84 -2.73 11.43
CA ALA A 30 6.72 -2.73 12.60
C ALA A 30 6.39 -1.63 13.63
N ASP A 31 5.40 -0.78 13.37
CA ASP A 31 4.94 0.21 14.35
C ASP A 31 3.98 -0.44 15.35
N ASP A 32 4.33 -0.37 16.64
CA ASP A 32 3.63 -0.94 17.80
C ASP A 32 2.17 -0.47 17.96
N THR A 33 1.74 0.56 17.23
CA THR A 33 0.37 1.06 17.25
C THR A 33 -0.63 0.05 16.70
N TRP A 34 -0.22 -0.87 15.83
CA TRP A 34 -1.09 -1.90 15.27
C TRP A 34 -1.25 -3.13 16.18
N LEU A 35 -0.21 -3.46 16.96
CA LEU A 35 -0.25 -4.57 17.92
C LEU A 35 -1.19 -4.27 19.10
N GLN A 36 -1.29 -3.00 19.50
CA GLN A 36 -2.09 -2.60 20.65
C GLN A 36 -3.61 -2.68 20.38
N GLU A 37 -4.04 -2.52 19.12
CA GLU A 37 -5.46 -2.63 18.74
C GLU A 37 -5.94 -4.08 18.57
N HIS A 38 -5.04 -5.04 18.35
CA HIS A 38 -5.42 -6.40 17.93
C HIS A 38 -4.87 -7.55 18.78
N ALA A 39 -3.95 -7.32 19.72
CA ALA A 39 -3.39 -8.40 20.54
C ALA A 39 -4.25 -8.82 21.74
N GLY A 40 -5.31 -8.07 22.10
CA GLY A 40 -6.06 -8.27 23.34
C GLY A 40 -7.18 -9.32 23.33
N GLU A 41 -7.51 -9.95 22.19
CA GLU A 41 -8.76 -10.71 22.04
C GLU A 41 -8.66 -12.22 22.33
N THR A 42 -7.68 -12.66 23.14
CA THR A 42 -7.53 -14.10 23.46
C THR A 42 -7.60 -14.49 24.93
N LEU A 43 -7.95 -13.60 25.89
CA LEU A 43 -7.87 -13.96 27.31
C LEU A 43 -9.00 -13.56 28.27
N ASN A 44 -10.11 -12.93 27.84
CA ASN A 44 -11.20 -12.61 28.78
C ASN A 44 -12.56 -12.96 28.21
N LYS A 45 -13.06 -14.17 28.49
CA LYS A 45 -14.48 -14.46 28.32
C LYS A 45 -14.98 -15.49 29.33
N ASP A 46 -14.97 -15.09 30.60
CA ASP A 46 -15.93 -15.58 31.56
C ASP A 46 -16.54 -14.38 32.29
N GLU A 47 -17.88 -14.39 32.36
CA GLU A 47 -18.78 -13.51 33.13
C GLU A 47 -19.02 -12.08 32.60
N ASP A 48 -20.08 -11.91 31.80
CA ASP A 48 -21.28 -11.21 32.27
C ASP A 48 -22.37 -11.19 31.18
N ARG A 49 -23.56 -11.70 31.52
CA ARG A 49 -24.74 -11.65 30.63
C ARG A 49 -25.36 -10.26 30.72
N LYS A 50 -25.23 -9.47 29.66
CA LYS A 50 -26.11 -8.33 29.39
C LYS A 50 -26.75 -8.50 28.02
N LEU A 51 -28.09 -8.47 28.00
CA LEU A 51 -28.92 -8.53 26.81
C LEU A 51 -28.76 -7.22 26.02
N ASP A 52 -27.79 -7.20 25.10
CA ASP A 52 -27.66 -6.13 24.13
C ASP A 52 -28.10 -6.66 22.75
N LEU A 53 -29.02 -5.92 22.12
CA LEU A 53 -29.62 -6.19 20.81
C LEU A 53 -28.55 -6.56 19.77
N PRO A 54 -28.85 -7.38 18.74
CA PRO A 54 -27.83 -7.77 17.77
C PRO A 54 -27.34 -6.52 17.04
N ALA A 55 -26.17 -6.01 17.47
CA ALA A 55 -25.41 -5.04 16.70
C ALA A 55 -25.17 -5.71 15.36
N ALA A 56 -25.79 -5.17 14.31
CA ALA A 56 -25.67 -5.68 12.96
C ALA A 56 -24.18 -5.91 12.67
N VAL A 57 -23.79 -7.19 12.54
CA VAL A 57 -22.45 -7.57 12.10
C VAL A 57 -22.29 -6.85 10.77
N LYS A 58 -21.47 -5.80 10.74
CA LYS A 58 -21.08 -5.16 9.49
C LYS A 58 -20.24 -6.20 8.76
N GLU A 59 -20.92 -7.05 7.99
CA GLU A 59 -20.33 -7.93 6.99
C GLU A 59 -19.26 -7.11 6.27
N LYS A 60 -17.98 -7.49 6.45
CA LYS A 60 -16.85 -6.83 5.80
C LYS A 60 -17.02 -7.08 4.31
N ARG A 61 -17.72 -6.18 3.63
CA ARG A 61 -17.95 -6.27 2.19
C ARG A 61 -16.61 -6.17 1.47
N ASN A 62 -16.43 -7.07 0.53
CA ASN A 62 -15.24 -7.08 -0.31
C ASN A 62 -15.18 -5.78 -1.13
N PRO A 63 -14.10 -4.99 -1.02
CA PRO A 63 -14.00 -3.72 -1.71
C PRO A 63 -13.91 -3.93 -3.22
N GLN A 64 -14.55 -3.04 -3.97
CA GLN A 64 -14.46 -3.00 -5.43
C GLN A 64 -13.62 -1.82 -5.88
N VAL A 65 -12.75 -2.04 -6.86
CA VAL A 65 -11.90 -1.03 -7.49
C VAL A 65 -12.01 -1.14 -9.00
N TYR A 66 -11.58 -0.10 -9.72
CA TYR A 66 -11.66 -0.08 -11.18
C TYR A 66 -10.42 0.50 -11.82
N PHE A 67 -10.16 0.08 -13.06
CA PHE A 67 -9.17 0.68 -13.96
C PHE A 67 -9.85 1.14 -15.24
N ASP A 68 -9.62 2.40 -15.59
CA ASP A 68 -9.94 2.93 -16.91
C ASP A 68 -8.73 2.73 -17.82
N ILE A 69 -8.91 1.95 -18.89
CA ILE A 69 -7.81 1.52 -19.77
C ILE A 69 -7.87 2.25 -21.08
N THR A 70 -6.73 2.81 -21.46
CA THR A 70 -6.51 3.45 -22.76
C THR A 70 -5.37 2.75 -23.50
N VAL A 71 -5.51 2.60 -24.82
CA VAL A 71 -4.46 2.09 -25.71
C VAL A 71 -4.19 3.13 -26.79
N GLY A 72 -2.99 3.70 -26.77
CA GLY A 72 -2.64 4.83 -27.62
C GLY A 72 -3.52 6.05 -27.32
N LYS A 73 -4.40 6.42 -28.25
CA LYS A 73 -5.36 7.51 -28.10
C LYS A 73 -6.82 7.04 -27.96
N HIS A 74 -7.04 5.74 -27.80
CA HIS A 74 -8.37 5.15 -27.74
C HIS A 74 -8.68 4.63 -26.34
N GLU A 75 -9.86 4.97 -25.82
CA GLU A 75 -10.40 4.43 -24.57
C GLU A 75 -11.02 3.06 -24.85
N LEU A 76 -10.51 2.01 -24.19
CA LEU A 76 -11.04 0.64 -24.35
C LEU A 76 -12.21 0.36 -23.39
N GLY A 77 -12.22 1.03 -22.24
CA GLY A 77 -13.28 0.91 -21.25
C GLY A 77 -12.76 0.72 -19.82
N ARG A 78 -13.66 0.27 -18.95
CA ARG A 78 -13.44 0.13 -17.51
C ARG A 78 -13.44 -1.32 -17.09
N ILE A 79 -12.35 -1.75 -16.44
CA ILE A 79 -12.28 -3.04 -15.74
C ILE A 79 -12.69 -2.81 -14.29
N ILE A 80 -13.67 -3.57 -13.79
CA ILE A 80 -14.08 -3.54 -12.39
C ILE A 80 -13.62 -4.83 -11.73
N MET A 81 -12.86 -4.71 -10.64
CA MET A 81 -12.30 -5.84 -9.89
C MET A 81 -12.84 -5.83 -8.45
N MET A 82 -13.26 -7.00 -7.98
CA MET A 82 -13.64 -7.21 -6.59
C MET A 82 -12.46 -7.82 -5.83
N LEU A 83 -12.02 -7.18 -4.76
CA LEU A 83 -10.88 -7.62 -3.95
C LEU A 83 -11.38 -8.53 -2.82
N ARG A 84 -10.80 -9.73 -2.70
CA ARG A 84 -11.11 -10.70 -1.65
C ARG A 84 -10.46 -10.33 -0.33
N ALA A 85 -10.95 -9.28 0.34
CA ALA A 85 -10.47 -8.86 1.66
C ALA A 85 -10.79 -9.89 2.75
N ASP A 86 -11.79 -10.74 2.52
CA ASP A 86 -12.13 -11.88 3.36
C ASP A 86 -11.03 -12.95 3.44
N ILE A 87 -10.30 -13.17 2.34
CA ILE A 87 -9.19 -14.14 2.28
C ILE A 87 -7.84 -13.47 2.52
N VAL A 88 -7.60 -12.33 1.85
CA VAL A 88 -6.29 -11.66 1.82
C VAL A 88 -6.41 -10.18 2.22
N PRO A 89 -6.71 -9.88 3.50
CA PRO A 89 -7.03 -8.52 3.93
C PRO A 89 -5.89 -7.53 3.69
N LYS A 90 -4.64 -7.92 3.96
CA LYS A 90 -3.46 -7.05 3.77
C LYS A 90 -3.20 -6.74 2.29
N THR A 91 -3.33 -7.74 1.43
CA THR A 91 -3.11 -7.58 -0.02
C THR A 91 -4.22 -6.76 -0.66
N ALA A 92 -5.48 -7.03 -0.29
CA ALA A 92 -6.64 -6.29 -0.77
C ALA A 92 -6.52 -4.81 -0.40
N GLU A 93 -6.13 -4.50 0.83
CA GLU A 93 -5.95 -3.12 1.26
C GLU A 93 -4.80 -2.42 0.55
N ASN A 94 -3.63 -3.08 0.40
CA ASN A 94 -2.52 -2.51 -0.37
C ASN A 94 -2.92 -2.19 -1.82
N PHE A 95 -3.61 -3.12 -2.49
CA PHE A 95 -4.08 -2.89 -3.86
C PHE A 95 -5.10 -1.76 -3.92
N ARG A 96 -6.03 -1.69 -2.96
CA ARG A 96 -7.00 -0.60 -2.83
C ARG A 96 -6.30 0.76 -2.71
N CYS A 97 -5.34 0.90 -1.79
CA CYS A 97 -4.58 2.14 -1.59
C CYS A 97 -3.85 2.59 -2.87
N LEU A 98 -3.26 1.65 -3.60
CA LEU A 98 -2.56 1.93 -4.86
C LEU A 98 -3.52 2.35 -5.98
N CYS A 99 -4.76 1.85 -5.97
CA CYS A 99 -5.80 2.29 -6.91
C CYS A 99 -6.32 3.70 -6.57
N THR A 100 -6.52 4.01 -5.28
CA THR A 100 -7.05 5.31 -4.84
C THR A 100 -6.02 6.43 -4.82
N HIS A 101 -4.73 6.09 -4.92
CA HIS A 101 -3.62 7.05 -4.84
C HIS A 101 -3.58 7.84 -3.51
N GLU A 102 -4.23 7.33 -2.46
CA GLU A 102 -4.42 8.04 -1.18
C GLU A 102 -3.09 8.34 -0.45
N LYS A 103 -2.03 7.59 -0.78
CA LYS A 103 -0.68 7.76 -0.20
C LYS A 103 0.26 8.61 -1.07
N GLY A 104 -0.26 9.25 -2.12
CA GLY A 104 0.54 10.07 -3.05
C GLY A 104 1.35 9.29 -4.08
N TYR A 105 1.12 7.98 -4.18
CA TYR A 105 1.62 7.10 -5.24
C TYR A 105 0.60 5.99 -5.52
N GLY A 106 0.63 5.40 -6.72
CA GLY A 106 -0.36 4.40 -7.11
C GLY A 106 -0.28 3.99 -8.57
N TYR A 107 -1.32 3.30 -9.05
CA TYR A 107 -1.41 2.77 -10.42
C TYR A 107 -1.89 3.78 -11.47
N GLN A 108 -2.35 4.95 -11.04
CA GLN A 108 -2.78 5.99 -11.98
C GLN A 108 -1.63 6.32 -12.95
N ALA A 109 -1.92 6.31 -14.25
CA ALA A 109 -0.97 6.49 -15.35
C ALA A 109 0.14 5.41 -15.48
N SER A 110 0.04 4.30 -14.76
CA SER A 110 0.90 3.13 -14.98
C SER A 110 0.48 2.34 -16.22
N THR A 111 1.42 1.63 -16.84
CA THR A 111 1.18 0.84 -18.07
C THR A 111 1.27 -0.66 -17.82
N PHE A 112 0.51 -1.43 -18.59
CA PHE A 112 0.69 -2.88 -18.68
C PHE A 112 1.91 -3.20 -19.55
N HIS A 113 3.08 -3.29 -18.91
CA HIS A 113 4.35 -3.46 -19.60
C HIS A 113 4.58 -4.86 -20.20
N ARG A 114 3.84 -5.88 -19.74
CA ARG A 114 3.94 -7.26 -20.21
C ARG A 114 2.55 -7.83 -20.47
N ILE A 115 2.27 -8.16 -21.72
CA ILE A 115 1.01 -8.77 -22.17
C ILE A 115 1.39 -10.00 -22.99
N VAL A 116 0.99 -11.19 -22.53
CA VAL A 116 1.18 -12.46 -23.24
C VAL A 116 -0.20 -13.03 -23.52
N PRO A 117 -0.61 -13.17 -24.79
CA PRO A 117 -1.87 -13.80 -25.14
C PRO A 117 -1.93 -15.25 -24.63
N ASP A 118 -3.09 -15.69 -24.15
CA ASP A 118 -3.39 -17.08 -23.79
C ASP A 118 -2.50 -17.71 -22.71
N PHE A 119 -2.09 -16.94 -21.69
CA PHE A 119 -1.32 -17.42 -20.53
C PHE A 119 -2.16 -18.17 -19.49
#